data_AF-A0A2E9CB23-F1
#
_entry.id   AF-A0A2E9CB23-F1
#
_cell.length_a   1.000
_cell.length_b   1.000
_cell.length_c   1.000
_cell.angle_alpha   90.00
_cell.angle_beta   90.00
_cell.angle_gamma   90.00
#
_symmetry.space_group_name_H-M   'P 1'
#
loop_
_entity.id
_entity.type
_entity.pdbx_description
1 polymer ?
#
loop_
_entity_poly.entity_id
_entity_poly.type
_entity_poly.pdbx_seq_one_letter_code
_entity_poly.pdbx_strand_id
1 'polypeptide(L)'
;MAPTPFEHGLALAWSDGALSRDGAIMLETLQKQLGLSDKERAVQEQSWLSDMTKSPRRSFGDGDQILREWLEGLNDRDNLASSARDMGRAALDVGLSKSAWSDAYQFANGLGLGEDLASGVWLEEESEQLNGWPAALDPLAIILGLVISVPKSAPTQPTELAEGDAFVIIDNSDANSKPLSWMPDLIPVNHEKCAWGWSGGDNVSTAPPNKDLVYCNSVVLAWIRRLIAMRHQRGESGLEELPEGFQVMPSSAELERDGNNLKLSMIVDLGESGLVRPWASVKVDGEITANPAPEGLAANWVKIHDGLANVMITTLETLPRQLLQAAGLQSECANISIHEGWITHDLSE
;
A
#
# COMPACT_ATOMS: atom_id res chain seq x y z
N MET A 1 0.14 -9.11 19.47
CA MET A 1 -1.03 -9.88 18.99
C MET A 1 -1.43 -9.28 17.67
N ALA A 2 -1.87 -10.09 16.71
CA ALA A 2 -2.44 -9.54 15.48
C ALA A 2 -3.70 -8.72 15.80
N PRO A 3 -3.94 -7.60 15.10
CA PRO A 3 -5.12 -6.78 15.33
C PRO A 3 -6.36 -7.59 14.98
N THR A 4 -7.44 -7.42 15.74
CA THR A 4 -8.78 -7.89 15.33
C THR A 4 -9.29 -7.07 14.12
N PRO A 5 -10.29 -7.55 13.38
CA PRO A 5 -10.89 -6.78 12.30
C PRO A 5 -11.44 -5.42 12.74
N PHE A 6 -11.98 -5.34 13.95
CA PHE A 6 -12.50 -4.07 14.48
C PHE A 6 -11.37 -3.11 14.88
N GLU A 7 -10.28 -3.61 15.46
CA GLU A 7 -9.07 -2.79 15.71
C GLU A 7 -8.40 -2.32 14.42
N HIS A 8 -8.45 -3.13 13.35
CA HIS A 8 -8.03 -2.69 12.02
C HIS A 8 -8.93 -1.55 11.51
N GLY A 9 -10.25 -1.68 11.63
CA GLY A 9 -11.18 -0.60 11.30
C GLY A 9 -10.94 0.68 12.12
N LEU A 10 -10.65 0.56 13.43
CA LEU A 10 -10.26 1.68 14.28
C LEU A 10 -8.98 2.37 13.77
N ALA A 11 -7.98 1.60 13.36
CA ALA A 11 -6.75 2.15 12.80
C ALA A 11 -6.99 2.91 11.50
N LEU A 12 -7.90 2.44 10.64
CA LEU A 12 -8.30 3.16 9.42
C LEU A 12 -9.05 4.46 9.77
N ALA A 13 -10.04 4.38 10.67
CA ALA A 13 -10.88 5.50 11.08
C ALA A 13 -10.10 6.67 11.70
N TRP A 14 -9.00 6.35 12.39
CA TRP A 14 -8.12 7.32 13.06
C TRP A 14 -6.79 7.54 12.32
N SER A 15 -6.68 7.07 11.08
CA SER A 15 -5.42 7.04 10.32
C SER A 15 -4.75 8.41 10.20
N ASP A 16 -5.53 9.48 10.18
CA ASP A 16 -5.05 10.86 10.12
C ASP A 16 -4.83 11.49 11.50
N GLY A 17 -5.24 10.85 12.60
CA GLY A 17 -5.07 11.31 13.98
C GLY A 17 -6.32 11.89 14.65
N ALA A 18 -7.47 11.93 13.97
CA ALA A 18 -8.74 12.34 14.56
C ALA A 18 -9.90 11.47 14.04
N LEU A 19 -10.81 11.08 14.93
CA LEU A 19 -12.03 10.38 14.51
C LEU A 19 -13.06 11.38 14.00
N SER A 20 -13.45 11.26 12.73
CA SER A 20 -14.57 12.02 12.17
C SER A 20 -15.91 11.44 12.60
N ARG A 21 -16.98 12.25 12.45
CA ARG A 21 -18.35 11.79 12.73
C ARG A 21 -18.74 10.63 11.82
N ASP A 22 -18.35 10.69 10.54
CA ASP A 22 -18.66 9.66 9.56
C ASP A 22 -17.86 8.39 9.84
N GLY A 23 -16.59 8.50 10.22
CA GLY A 23 -15.78 7.39 10.71
C GLY A 23 -16.40 6.70 11.93
N ALA A 24 -16.96 7.45 12.89
CA ALA A 24 -17.64 6.87 14.04
C ALA A 24 -18.91 6.07 13.66
N ILE A 25 -19.71 6.59 12.71
CA ILE A 25 -20.89 5.88 12.18
C ILE A 25 -20.48 4.63 11.40
N MET A 26 -19.38 4.69 10.65
CA MET A 26 -18.82 3.54 9.94
C MET A 26 -18.33 2.46 10.91
N LEU A 27 -17.71 2.84 12.04
CA LEU A 27 -17.34 1.87 13.09
C LEU A 27 -18.56 1.22 13.76
N GLU A 28 -19.68 1.94 13.93
CA GLU A 28 -20.95 1.31 14.35
C GLU A 28 -21.46 0.31 13.31
N THR A 29 -21.29 0.63 12.03
CA THR A 29 -21.65 -0.26 10.92
C THR A 29 -20.77 -1.51 10.93
N LEU A 30 -19.46 -1.35 11.10
CA LEU A 30 -18.50 -2.43 11.25
C LEU A 30 -18.84 -3.32 12.45
N GLN A 31 -19.11 -2.73 13.62
CA GLN A 31 -19.52 -3.48 14.82
C GLN A 31 -20.70 -4.40 14.54
N LYS A 32 -21.73 -3.89 13.86
CA LYS A 32 -22.91 -4.67 13.48
C LYS A 32 -22.57 -5.77 12.49
N GLN A 33 -21.75 -5.48 11.48
CA GLN A 33 -21.31 -6.47 10.48
C GLN A 33 -20.48 -7.60 11.09
N LEU A 34 -19.68 -7.29 12.12
CA LEU A 34 -18.86 -8.27 12.86
C LEU A 34 -19.65 -8.97 13.98
N GLY A 35 -20.90 -8.59 14.23
CA GLY A 35 -21.73 -9.16 15.30
C GLY A 35 -21.23 -8.87 16.72
N LEU A 36 -20.44 -7.81 16.92
CA LEU A 36 -19.84 -7.47 18.20
C LEU A 36 -20.86 -6.80 19.14
N SER A 37 -20.90 -7.22 20.40
CA SER A 37 -21.63 -6.51 21.44
C SER A 37 -20.95 -5.20 21.82
N ASP A 38 -21.70 -4.26 22.38
CA ASP A 38 -21.15 -2.99 22.88
C ASP A 38 -20.05 -3.21 23.93
N LYS A 39 -20.15 -4.29 24.71
CA LYS A 39 -19.14 -4.66 25.71
C LYS A 39 -17.83 -5.12 25.05
N GLU A 40 -17.91 -5.96 24.02
CA GLU A 40 -16.72 -6.43 23.29
C GLU A 40 -16.05 -5.29 22.53
N ARG A 41 -16.87 -4.45 21.87
CA ARG A 41 -16.41 -3.21 21.25
C ARG A 41 -15.67 -2.33 22.27
N ALA A 42 -16.28 -2.06 23.42
CA ALA A 42 -15.67 -1.21 24.44
C ALA A 42 -14.34 -1.76 24.96
N VAL A 43 -14.18 -3.08 25.07
CA VAL A 43 -12.90 -3.70 25.47
C VAL A 43 -11.82 -3.45 24.42
N GLN A 44 -12.16 -3.64 23.13
CA GLN A 44 -11.22 -3.42 22.03
C GLN A 44 -10.88 -1.93 21.87
N GLU A 45 -11.87 -1.04 21.93
CA GLU A 45 -11.66 0.42 21.94
C GLU A 45 -10.82 0.85 23.14
N GLN A 46 -11.06 0.31 24.33
CA GLN A 46 -10.28 0.64 25.53
C GLN A 46 -8.83 0.16 25.42
N SER A 47 -8.62 -1.06 24.90
CA SER A 47 -7.27 -1.58 24.62
C SER A 47 -6.55 -0.66 23.65
N TRP A 48 -7.20 -0.38 22.53
CA TRP A 48 -6.68 0.48 21.47
C TRP A 48 -6.43 1.92 21.93
N LEU A 49 -7.34 2.53 22.70
CA LEU A 49 -7.19 3.87 23.27
C LEU A 49 -6.11 3.92 24.36
N SER A 50 -5.91 2.84 25.12
CA SER A 50 -4.83 2.75 26.10
C SER A 50 -3.45 2.71 25.43
N ASP A 51 -3.40 2.19 24.22
CA ASP A 51 -2.23 2.26 23.35
C ASP A 51 -2.10 3.65 22.69
N MET A 52 -3.23 4.32 22.39
CA MET A 52 -3.26 5.63 21.70
C MET A 52 -3.00 6.86 22.60
N THR A 53 -3.38 6.84 23.88
CA THR A 53 -3.36 8.00 24.81
C THR A 53 -1.97 8.54 25.17
N LYS A 54 -0.89 7.97 24.62
CA LYS A 54 0.50 8.39 24.85
C LYS A 54 1.00 9.46 23.86
N SER A 55 0.18 9.95 22.93
CA SER A 55 0.61 10.91 21.90
C SER A 55 -0.40 12.05 21.68
N PRO A 56 -0.03 13.34 21.85
CA PRO A 56 -0.96 14.45 21.60
C PRO A 56 -1.03 14.71 20.09
N ARG A 57 -2.07 14.19 19.43
CA ARG A 57 -2.34 14.44 18.00
C ARG A 57 -3.55 15.36 17.84
N ARG A 58 -3.43 16.36 16.95
CA ARG A 58 -4.54 17.17 16.42
C ARG A 58 -4.45 17.13 14.90
N SER A 59 -5.49 16.65 14.23
CA SER A 59 -5.64 16.66 12.76
C SER A 59 -7.14 16.71 12.39
N PHE A 60 -7.48 16.56 11.10
CA PHE A 60 -8.71 17.06 10.47
C PHE A 60 -9.86 16.06 10.31
N GLY A 61 -9.64 14.74 10.45
CA GLY A 61 -10.64 13.68 10.38
C GLY A 61 -10.90 13.07 8.99
N ASP A 62 -9.89 12.82 8.15
CA ASP A 62 -10.02 12.24 6.79
C ASP A 62 -9.84 10.70 6.73
N GLY A 63 -9.78 10.01 7.88
CA GLY A 63 -9.66 8.54 7.94
C GLY A 63 -10.92 7.77 7.54
N ASP A 64 -12.03 8.45 7.28
CA ASP A 64 -13.32 7.86 6.93
C ASP A 64 -13.37 7.34 5.50
N GLN A 65 -12.65 7.95 4.55
CA GLN A 65 -12.62 7.48 3.16
C GLN A 65 -11.99 6.08 3.06
N ILE A 66 -10.85 5.86 3.69
CA ILE A 66 -10.14 4.57 3.68
C ILE A 66 -10.96 3.49 4.40
N LEU A 67 -11.60 3.85 5.52
CA LEU A 67 -12.50 2.94 6.22
C LEU A 67 -13.70 2.55 5.36
N ARG A 68 -14.26 3.48 4.59
CA ARG A 68 -15.38 3.24 3.68
C ARG A 68 -15.02 2.24 2.59
N GLU A 69 -13.90 2.45 1.92
CA GLU A 69 -13.40 1.54 0.86
C GLU A 69 -13.22 0.12 1.41
N TRP A 70 -12.66 -0.01 2.62
CA TRP A 70 -12.50 -1.31 3.27
C TRP A 70 -13.86 -1.95 3.63
N LEU A 71 -14.81 -1.17 4.16
CA LEU A 71 -16.17 -1.65 4.45
C LEU A 71 -16.94 -2.08 3.21
N GLU A 72 -16.77 -1.37 2.09
CA GLU A 72 -17.36 -1.75 0.81
C GLU A 72 -16.82 -3.10 0.33
N GLY A 73 -15.50 -3.31 0.45
CA GLY A 73 -14.86 -4.59 0.14
C GLY A 73 -15.35 -5.75 1.01
N LEU A 74 -15.73 -5.50 2.26
CA LEU A 74 -16.28 -6.53 3.17
C LEU A 74 -17.69 -7.01 2.81
N ASN A 75 -18.38 -6.34 1.89
CA ASN A 75 -19.74 -6.73 1.47
C ASN A 75 -19.75 -7.88 0.44
N ASP A 76 -18.64 -8.16 -0.23
CA ASP A 76 -18.52 -9.21 -1.25
C ASP A 76 -18.25 -10.60 -0.63
N ARG A 77 -19.19 -11.09 0.18
CA ARG A 77 -18.98 -12.25 1.07
C ARG A 77 -18.66 -13.56 0.35
N ASP A 78 -19.26 -13.81 -0.80
CA ASP A 78 -19.05 -15.05 -1.56
C ASP A 78 -17.62 -15.12 -2.15
N ASN A 79 -17.10 -13.97 -2.60
CA ASN A 79 -15.74 -13.83 -3.11
C ASN A 79 -14.70 -13.86 -1.97
N LEU A 80 -15.04 -13.31 -0.80
CA LEU A 80 -14.19 -13.35 0.38
C LEU A 80 -14.04 -14.77 0.96
N ALA A 81 -15.11 -15.56 0.98
CA ALA A 81 -15.09 -16.94 1.47
C ALA A 81 -14.21 -17.84 0.59
N SER A 82 -14.40 -17.79 -0.72
CA SER A 82 -13.55 -18.51 -1.68
C SER A 82 -12.09 -18.08 -1.59
N SER A 83 -11.83 -16.77 -1.55
CA SER A 83 -10.47 -16.24 -1.39
C SER A 83 -9.83 -16.66 -0.06
N ALA A 84 -10.58 -16.66 1.05
CA ALA A 84 -10.07 -17.10 2.35
C ALA A 84 -9.68 -18.59 2.34
N ARG A 85 -10.48 -19.44 1.68
CA ARG A 85 -10.14 -20.86 1.47
C ARG A 85 -8.85 -21.02 0.67
N ASP A 86 -8.74 -20.34 -0.46
CA ASP A 86 -7.56 -20.41 -1.33
C ASP A 86 -6.31 -19.86 -0.61
N MET A 87 -6.48 -18.82 0.21
CA MET A 87 -5.43 -18.28 1.09
C MET A 87 -4.98 -19.31 2.13
N GLY A 88 -5.91 -20.04 2.74
CA GLY A 88 -5.59 -21.12 3.69
C GLY A 88 -4.76 -22.22 3.05
N ARG A 89 -5.13 -22.66 1.84
CA ARG A 89 -4.36 -23.64 1.08
C ARG A 89 -2.96 -23.12 0.77
N ALA A 90 -2.89 -21.90 0.23
CA ALA A 90 -1.64 -21.28 -0.16
C ALA A 90 -0.70 -21.14 1.05
N ALA A 91 -1.23 -20.85 2.24
CA ALA A 91 -0.43 -20.66 3.44
C ALA A 91 0.32 -21.93 3.86
N LEU A 92 -0.22 -23.12 3.55
CA LEU A 92 0.49 -24.39 3.73
C LEU A 92 1.71 -24.50 2.83
N ASP A 93 1.59 -24.05 1.58
CA ASP A 93 2.67 -24.14 0.59
C ASP A 93 3.83 -23.18 0.92
N VAL A 94 3.53 -22.10 1.65
CA VAL A 94 4.51 -21.09 2.13
C VAL A 94 5.15 -21.48 3.46
N GLY A 95 4.48 -22.34 4.24
CA GLY A 95 4.90 -22.72 5.58
C GLY A 95 4.18 -21.90 6.65
N LEU A 96 3.05 -22.45 7.13
CA LEU A 96 2.22 -21.85 8.17
C LEU A 96 2.73 -22.19 9.57
N SER A 97 3.20 -21.18 10.32
CA SER A 97 3.59 -21.35 11.73
C SER A 97 2.36 -21.44 12.65
N LYS A 98 2.52 -22.03 13.84
CA LYS A 98 1.43 -22.15 14.82
C LYS A 98 0.91 -20.79 15.31
N SER A 99 1.78 -19.79 15.44
CA SER A 99 1.39 -18.43 15.81
C SER A 99 0.68 -17.73 14.66
N ALA A 100 1.20 -17.82 13.42
CA ALA A 100 0.55 -17.26 12.24
C ALA A 100 -0.83 -17.88 11.99
N TRP A 101 -0.98 -19.19 12.19
CA TRP A 101 -2.29 -19.85 12.15
C TRP A 101 -3.25 -19.30 13.20
N SER A 102 -2.80 -19.19 14.46
CA SER A 102 -3.64 -18.69 15.55
C SER A 102 -4.12 -17.26 15.27
N ASP A 103 -3.22 -16.39 14.81
CA ASP A 103 -3.51 -15.01 14.51
C ASP A 103 -4.41 -14.88 13.26
N ALA A 104 -4.14 -15.66 12.20
CA ALA A 104 -4.92 -15.62 10.96
C ALA A 104 -6.33 -16.16 11.15
N TYR A 105 -6.45 -17.27 11.89
CA TYR A 105 -7.76 -17.84 12.22
C TYR A 105 -8.56 -16.89 13.11
N GLN A 106 -7.93 -16.26 14.10
CA GLN A 106 -8.61 -15.26 14.93
C GLN A 106 -9.12 -14.09 14.09
N PHE A 107 -8.31 -13.56 13.17
CA PHE A 107 -8.73 -12.48 12.27
C PHE A 107 -9.85 -12.90 11.32
N ALA A 108 -9.67 -14.02 10.61
CA ALA A 108 -10.66 -14.54 9.66
C ALA A 108 -11.97 -14.91 10.35
N ASN A 109 -11.91 -15.53 11.53
CA ASN A 109 -13.09 -15.83 12.33
C ASN A 109 -13.82 -14.56 12.78
N GLY A 110 -13.09 -13.48 13.10
CA GLY A 110 -13.69 -12.17 13.37
C GLY A 110 -14.46 -11.60 12.17
N LEU A 111 -14.05 -11.93 10.94
CA LEU A 111 -14.79 -11.59 9.72
C LEU A 111 -15.91 -12.60 9.39
N GLY A 112 -16.02 -13.71 10.12
CA GLY A 112 -16.94 -14.81 9.81
C GLY A 112 -16.42 -15.76 8.71
N LEU A 113 -15.13 -15.69 8.38
CA LEU A 113 -14.43 -16.49 7.35
C LEU A 113 -13.53 -17.57 7.95
N GLY A 114 -13.64 -17.82 9.26
CA GLY A 114 -12.75 -18.73 9.99
C GLY A 114 -12.81 -20.16 9.45
N GLU A 115 -14.02 -20.67 9.20
CA GLU A 115 -14.25 -22.01 8.64
C GLU A 115 -13.77 -22.13 7.20
N ASP A 116 -13.96 -21.10 6.37
CA ASP A 116 -13.45 -21.10 5.00
C ASP A 116 -11.93 -21.17 4.96
N LEU A 117 -11.24 -20.32 5.75
CA LEU A 117 -9.79 -20.35 5.88
C LEU A 117 -9.29 -21.72 6.37
N ALA A 118 -9.96 -22.24 7.40
CA ALA A 118 -9.72 -23.56 7.98
C ALA A 118 -9.81 -24.68 6.95
N SER A 119 -10.88 -24.73 6.16
CA SER A 119 -11.11 -25.77 5.16
C SER A 119 -9.96 -25.84 4.14
N GLY A 120 -9.42 -24.68 3.75
CA GLY A 120 -8.25 -24.58 2.88
C GLY A 120 -6.94 -25.06 3.54
N VAL A 121 -6.73 -24.74 4.82
CA VAL A 121 -5.57 -25.22 5.60
C VAL A 121 -5.64 -26.72 5.86
N TRP A 122 -6.83 -27.28 6.06
CA TRP A 122 -7.01 -28.72 6.31
C TRP A 122 -7.18 -29.56 5.05
N LEU A 123 -7.22 -28.94 3.87
CA LEU A 123 -7.44 -29.61 2.57
C LEU A 123 -8.78 -30.37 2.52
N GLU A 124 -9.79 -29.87 3.23
CA GLU A 124 -11.11 -30.53 3.32
C GLU A 124 -11.97 -30.26 2.09
N GLU A 125 -11.75 -29.13 1.42
CA GLU A 125 -12.44 -28.72 0.19
C GLU A 125 -11.42 -28.47 -0.93
N GLU A 126 -11.82 -28.68 -2.19
CA GLU A 126 -10.99 -28.29 -3.34
C GLU A 126 -10.80 -26.77 -3.33
N SER A 127 -9.55 -26.35 -3.32
CA SER A 127 -9.13 -24.94 -3.37
C SER A 127 -8.41 -24.68 -4.70
N GLU A 128 -8.65 -23.52 -5.31
CA GLU A 128 -7.95 -23.13 -6.52
C GLU A 128 -6.54 -22.60 -6.19
N GLN A 129 -5.70 -22.51 -7.23
CA GLN A 129 -4.41 -21.85 -7.09
C GLN A 129 -4.66 -20.36 -6.84
N LEU A 130 -4.23 -19.85 -5.69
CA LEU A 130 -4.40 -18.45 -5.33
C LEU A 130 -3.69 -17.56 -6.37
N ASN A 131 -4.45 -16.74 -7.10
CA ASN A 131 -3.94 -15.83 -8.14
C ASN A 131 -4.11 -14.35 -7.77
N GLY A 132 -4.69 -14.08 -6.59
CA GLY A 132 -4.98 -12.76 -6.02
C GLY A 132 -6.01 -12.90 -4.91
N TRP A 133 -6.30 -11.81 -4.20
CA TRP A 133 -7.36 -11.73 -3.20
C TRP A 133 -7.95 -10.31 -3.17
N PRO A 134 -9.20 -10.12 -2.71
CA PRO A 134 -9.78 -8.80 -2.49
C PRO A 134 -8.99 -7.98 -1.46
N ALA A 135 -8.84 -6.67 -1.66
CA ALA A 135 -8.11 -5.77 -0.75
C ALA A 135 -8.61 -5.83 0.71
N ALA A 136 -9.89 -6.17 0.91
CA ALA A 136 -10.45 -6.37 2.25
C ALA A 136 -9.74 -7.48 3.06
N LEU A 137 -9.12 -8.45 2.37
CA LEU A 137 -8.35 -9.54 2.96
C LEU A 137 -6.85 -9.26 3.07
N ASP A 138 -6.37 -8.06 2.72
CA ASP A 138 -4.96 -7.69 2.87
C ASP A 138 -4.42 -7.95 4.29
N PRO A 139 -5.14 -7.61 5.38
CA PRO A 139 -4.67 -7.93 6.72
C PRO A 139 -4.50 -9.43 6.94
N LEU A 140 -5.41 -10.25 6.40
CA LEU A 140 -5.33 -11.71 6.48
C LEU A 140 -4.13 -12.26 5.68
N ALA A 141 -3.89 -11.71 4.48
CA ALA A 141 -2.75 -12.08 3.64
C ALA A 141 -1.41 -11.78 4.30
N ILE A 142 -1.33 -10.66 5.03
CA ILE A 142 -0.16 -10.26 5.82
C ILE A 142 0.07 -11.25 6.96
N ILE A 143 -0.97 -11.61 7.73
CA ILE A 143 -0.83 -12.55 8.85
C ILE A 143 -0.40 -13.94 8.36
N LEU A 144 -0.93 -14.39 7.21
CA LEU A 144 -0.59 -15.67 6.59
C LEU A 144 0.75 -15.67 5.84
N GLY A 145 1.40 -14.52 5.69
CA GLY A 145 2.65 -14.41 4.92
C GLY A 145 2.49 -14.63 3.41
N LEU A 146 1.27 -14.59 2.87
CA LEU A 146 0.97 -14.89 1.46
C LEU A 146 1.43 -13.81 0.49
N VAL A 147 1.57 -12.58 1.00
CA VAL A 147 2.13 -11.45 0.27
C VAL A 147 3.55 -11.77 -0.25
N ILE A 148 4.22 -12.81 0.28
CA ILE A 148 5.61 -13.20 -0.01
C ILE A 148 5.72 -14.24 -1.15
N SER A 149 4.73 -15.12 -1.35
CA SER A 149 4.97 -16.41 -2.03
C SER A 149 3.98 -16.81 -3.13
N VAL A 150 2.94 -16.02 -3.36
CA VAL A 150 2.14 -16.16 -4.58
C VAL A 150 2.74 -15.22 -5.64
N PRO A 151 3.61 -15.72 -6.54
CA PRO A 151 3.94 -14.98 -7.74
C PRO A 151 2.65 -14.80 -8.52
N LYS A 152 2.28 -13.54 -8.80
CA LYS A 152 1.21 -13.23 -9.72
C LYS A 152 1.54 -13.89 -11.06
N SER A 153 0.95 -15.05 -11.32
CA SER A 153 0.96 -15.65 -12.65
C SER A 153 0.10 -14.74 -13.49
N ALA A 154 0.73 -13.75 -14.13
CA ALA A 154 0.03 -12.91 -15.07
C ALA A 154 -0.53 -13.84 -16.16
N PRO A 155 -1.86 -13.93 -16.35
CA PRO A 155 -2.37 -14.52 -17.56
C PRO A 155 -1.78 -13.68 -18.70
N THR A 156 -1.11 -14.35 -19.64
CA THR A 156 -0.74 -13.73 -20.92
C THR A 156 -2.03 -13.62 -21.73
N GLN A 157 -2.95 -12.79 -21.25
CA GLN A 157 -4.11 -12.39 -22.04
C GLN A 157 -3.61 -11.41 -23.09
N PRO A 158 -4.12 -11.51 -24.34
CA PRO A 158 -3.88 -10.48 -25.33
C PRO A 158 -4.28 -9.13 -24.76
N THR A 159 -3.45 -8.11 -24.99
CA THR A 159 -3.58 -6.75 -24.47
C THR A 159 -4.84 -6.08 -25.04
N GLU A 160 -6.01 -6.37 -24.47
CA GLU A 160 -7.16 -5.48 -24.65
C GLU A 160 -6.87 -4.22 -23.82
N LEU A 161 -6.65 -3.11 -24.52
CA LEU A 161 -6.41 -1.82 -23.89
C LEU A 161 -7.68 -1.36 -23.18
N ALA A 162 -7.56 -0.95 -21.93
CA ALA A 162 -8.68 -0.39 -21.19
C ALA A 162 -8.96 1.07 -21.64
N GLU A 163 -10.22 1.49 -21.51
CA GLU A 163 -10.57 2.91 -21.60
C GLU A 163 -10.30 3.59 -20.24
N GLY A 164 -9.67 4.76 -20.23
CA GLY A 164 -9.37 5.52 -19.00
C GLY A 164 -8.26 6.55 -19.17
N ASP A 165 -8.05 7.36 -18.13
CA ASP A 165 -6.98 8.37 -18.13
C ASP A 165 -5.59 7.72 -18.01
N ALA A 166 -4.61 8.33 -18.67
CA ALA A 166 -3.22 7.90 -18.60
C ALA A 166 -2.53 8.51 -17.38
N PHE A 167 -2.00 7.67 -16.48
CA PHE A 167 -1.21 8.06 -15.30
C PHE A 167 0.29 7.90 -15.52
N VAL A 168 0.68 7.13 -16.53
CA VAL A 168 2.04 7.01 -17.05
C VAL A 168 1.97 7.14 -18.55
N ILE A 169 2.81 7.98 -19.14
CA ILE A 169 2.96 8.10 -20.60
C ILE A 169 4.44 8.07 -20.94
N ILE A 170 4.79 7.26 -21.94
CA ILE A 170 6.11 7.21 -22.57
C ILE A 170 5.95 7.62 -24.04
N ASP A 171 6.55 8.76 -24.40
CA ASP A 171 6.61 9.26 -25.76
C ASP A 171 7.83 8.70 -26.50
N ASN A 172 7.71 7.45 -26.95
CA ASN A 172 8.74 6.80 -27.75
C ASN A 172 8.07 5.81 -28.72
N SER A 173 8.47 5.82 -29.99
CA SER A 173 7.87 4.99 -31.03
C SER A 173 8.07 3.49 -30.84
N ASP A 174 9.13 3.09 -30.15
CA ASP A 174 9.47 1.69 -29.88
C ASP A 174 8.85 1.17 -28.57
N ALA A 175 8.23 2.07 -27.77
CA ALA A 175 7.59 1.72 -26.52
C ALA A 175 6.24 1.03 -26.75
N ASN A 176 5.96 -0.02 -25.98
CA ASN A 176 4.67 -0.69 -25.99
C ASN A 176 4.19 -1.01 -24.58
N SER A 177 2.94 -0.66 -24.27
CA SER A 177 2.34 -0.92 -22.96
C SER A 177 1.97 -2.40 -22.83
N LYS A 178 2.37 -2.99 -21.69
CA LYS A 178 2.08 -4.38 -21.34
C LYS A 178 1.62 -4.45 -19.89
N PRO A 179 0.84 -5.49 -19.50
CA PRO A 179 0.50 -5.72 -18.11
C PRO A 179 1.75 -5.80 -17.23
N LEU A 180 1.73 -5.09 -16.09
CA LEU A 180 2.85 -5.00 -15.16
C LEU A 180 2.67 -6.03 -14.04
N SER A 181 3.46 -7.11 -14.04
CA SER A 181 3.38 -8.13 -12.99
C SER A 181 3.66 -7.60 -11.58
N TRP A 182 4.43 -6.51 -11.49
CA TRP A 182 4.86 -5.88 -10.25
C TRP A 182 3.96 -4.71 -9.81
N MET A 183 3.06 -4.21 -10.68
CA MET A 183 2.06 -3.18 -10.39
C MET A 183 0.78 -3.46 -11.19
N PRO A 184 0.02 -4.48 -10.80
CA PRO A 184 -1.03 -5.07 -11.61
C PRO A 184 -2.27 -4.19 -11.79
N ASP A 185 -2.50 -3.26 -10.87
CA ASP A 185 -3.64 -2.33 -10.94
C ASP A 185 -3.38 -1.17 -11.91
N LEU A 186 -2.11 -1.00 -12.33
CA LEU A 186 -1.68 -0.08 -13.37
C LEU A 186 -1.68 -0.83 -14.71
N ILE A 187 -2.76 -0.65 -15.48
CA ILE A 187 -3.06 -1.42 -16.67
C ILE A 187 -2.82 -0.63 -17.96
N PRO A 188 -2.49 -1.30 -19.09
CA PRO A 188 -2.42 -0.64 -20.39
C PRO A 188 -3.75 0.04 -20.78
N VAL A 189 -3.68 1.31 -21.21
CA VAL A 189 -4.86 2.08 -21.63
C VAL A 189 -4.77 2.49 -23.10
N ASN A 190 -5.93 2.75 -23.70
CA ASN A 190 -6.03 3.23 -25.06
C ASN A 190 -5.56 4.69 -25.16
N HIS A 191 -4.40 4.90 -25.75
CA HIS A 191 -3.75 6.20 -25.86
C HIS A 191 -2.89 6.27 -27.12
N GLU A 192 -2.65 7.46 -27.67
CA GLU A 192 -1.83 7.66 -28.88
C GLU A 192 -0.36 7.26 -28.70
N LYS A 193 0.09 7.20 -27.44
CA LYS A 193 1.45 6.84 -27.00
C LYS A 193 1.39 5.64 -26.05
N CYS A 194 2.53 5.02 -25.76
CA CYS A 194 2.62 3.99 -24.74
C CYS A 194 2.17 4.53 -23.37
N ALA A 195 1.09 3.98 -22.82
CA ALA A 195 0.49 4.50 -21.61
C ALA A 195 -0.12 3.43 -20.70
N TRP A 196 -0.17 3.76 -19.42
CA TRP A 196 -0.89 3.00 -18.40
C TRP A 196 -1.81 3.90 -17.57
N GLY A 197 -2.91 3.33 -17.09
CA GLY A 197 -3.86 3.98 -16.19
C GLY A 197 -4.35 3.02 -15.10
N TRP A 198 -5.06 3.54 -14.10
CA TRP A 198 -5.57 2.72 -13.01
C TRP A 198 -6.82 1.95 -13.45
N SER A 199 -6.87 0.66 -13.10
CA SER A 199 -8.00 -0.24 -13.41
C SER A 199 -9.36 0.23 -12.86
N GLY A 200 -9.36 1.08 -11.83
CA GLY A 200 -10.57 1.65 -11.23
C GLY A 200 -11.13 2.89 -11.93
N GLY A 201 -10.50 3.38 -12.99
CA GLY A 201 -10.98 4.56 -13.73
C GLY A 201 -10.80 5.88 -12.98
N ASP A 202 -9.71 6.01 -12.21
CA ASP A 202 -9.34 7.27 -11.58
C ASP A 202 -9.13 8.36 -12.64
N ASN A 203 -9.51 9.59 -12.29
CA ASN A 203 -9.29 10.73 -13.18
C ASN A 203 -7.99 11.44 -12.83
N VAL A 204 -7.26 11.88 -13.84
CA VAL A 204 -6.09 12.73 -13.64
C VAL A 204 -6.55 14.18 -13.52
N SER A 205 -5.99 14.89 -12.54
CA SER A 205 -6.42 16.25 -12.19
C SER A 205 -5.91 17.32 -13.17
N THR A 206 -4.87 17.02 -13.95
CA THR A 206 -4.22 17.94 -14.88
C THR A 206 -3.76 17.22 -16.15
N ALA A 207 -3.62 17.96 -17.25
CA ALA A 207 -3.10 17.39 -18.49
C ALA A 207 -1.61 17.02 -18.34
N PRO A 208 -1.15 15.91 -18.97
CA PRO A 208 0.24 15.52 -18.95
C PRO A 208 1.12 16.55 -19.67
N PRO A 209 2.28 16.93 -19.11
CA PRO A 209 3.24 17.78 -19.80
C PRO A 209 3.87 17.05 -20.99
N ASN A 210 4.33 17.81 -21.98
CA ASN A 210 4.98 17.25 -23.17
C ASN A 210 6.46 16.92 -22.87
N LYS A 211 6.70 15.70 -22.38
CA LYS A 211 8.00 15.13 -22.00
C LYS A 211 8.05 13.64 -22.35
N ASP A 212 9.26 13.09 -22.42
CA ASP A 212 9.48 11.73 -22.94
C ASP A 212 8.94 10.64 -22.02
N LEU A 213 9.08 10.82 -20.71
CA LEU A 213 8.45 9.97 -19.69
C LEU A 213 7.76 10.86 -18.65
N VAL A 214 6.48 10.63 -18.42
CA VAL A 214 5.70 11.34 -17.39
C VAL A 214 4.89 10.35 -16.56
N TYR A 215 4.83 10.57 -15.24
CA TYR A 215 4.01 9.77 -14.34
C TYR A 215 3.50 10.56 -13.13
N CYS A 216 2.32 10.20 -12.63
CA CYS A 216 1.68 10.88 -11.49
C CYS A 216 2.26 10.47 -10.12
N ASN A 217 2.01 11.33 -9.13
CA ASN A 217 2.32 11.06 -7.71
C ASN A 217 1.68 9.76 -7.17
N SER A 218 0.49 9.38 -7.66
CA SER A 218 -0.17 8.13 -7.25
C SER A 218 0.63 6.89 -7.66
N VAL A 219 1.31 6.92 -8.82
CA VAL A 219 2.18 5.85 -9.29
C VAL A 219 3.44 5.75 -8.40
N VAL A 220 3.98 6.89 -7.98
CA VAL A 220 5.09 6.94 -7.01
C VAL A 220 4.70 6.34 -5.68
N LEU A 221 3.53 6.71 -5.14
CA LEU A 221 3.01 6.16 -3.90
C LEU A 221 2.81 4.64 -3.98
N ALA A 222 2.22 4.15 -5.07
CA ALA A 222 2.07 2.71 -5.30
C ALA A 222 3.44 2.00 -5.33
N TRP A 223 4.45 2.60 -5.95
CA TRP A 223 5.80 2.04 -5.98
C TRP A 223 6.50 2.06 -4.62
N ILE A 224 6.36 3.14 -3.83
CA ILE A 224 6.86 3.21 -2.45
C ILE A 224 6.28 2.06 -1.62
N ARG A 225 4.96 1.89 -1.68
CA ARG A 225 4.25 0.81 -0.99
C ARG A 225 4.80 -0.55 -1.38
N ARG A 226 5.04 -0.76 -2.67
CA ARG A 226 5.61 -1.99 -3.21
C ARG A 226 7.05 -2.23 -2.75
N LEU A 227 7.91 -1.21 -2.79
CA LEU A 227 9.32 -1.32 -2.36
C LEU A 227 9.42 -1.72 -0.89
N ILE A 228 8.64 -1.08 -0.03
CA ILE A 228 8.64 -1.39 1.41
C ILE A 228 8.07 -2.80 1.64
N ALA A 229 6.99 -3.15 0.95
CA ALA A 229 6.45 -4.51 1.01
C ALA A 229 7.50 -5.55 0.59
N MET A 230 8.27 -5.31 -0.48
CA MET A 230 9.36 -6.20 -0.90
C MET A 230 10.50 -6.29 0.11
N ARG A 231 10.85 -5.20 0.81
CA ARG A 231 11.84 -5.23 1.90
C ARG A 231 11.35 -6.09 3.07
N HIS A 232 10.10 -5.90 3.48
CA HIS A 232 9.47 -6.75 4.50
C HIS A 232 9.43 -8.23 4.10
N GLN A 233 9.18 -8.54 2.81
CA GLN A 233 9.22 -9.90 2.28
C GLN A 233 10.61 -10.56 2.43
N ARG A 234 11.70 -9.77 2.39
CA ARG A 234 13.09 -10.24 2.58
C ARG A 234 13.52 -10.32 4.04
N GLY A 235 12.62 -10.00 4.98
CA GLY A 235 12.96 -9.87 6.41
C GLY A 235 13.82 -8.65 6.72
N GLU A 236 13.90 -7.70 5.79
CA GLU A 236 14.58 -6.43 5.99
C GLU A 236 13.64 -5.45 6.69
N SER A 237 14.21 -4.48 7.41
CA SER A 237 13.45 -3.36 7.91
C SER A 237 12.91 -2.52 6.75
N GLY A 238 11.66 -2.07 6.84
CA GLY A 238 11.00 -1.31 5.76
C GLY A 238 11.72 -0.02 5.34
N LEU A 239 12.49 0.58 6.26
CA LEU A 239 13.50 1.61 5.99
C LEU A 239 14.87 1.07 6.40
N GLU A 240 15.92 1.60 5.77
CA GLU A 240 17.30 1.36 6.19
C GLU A 240 17.55 1.83 7.63
N GLU A 241 18.29 1.04 8.39
CA GLU A 241 18.73 1.35 9.76
C GLU A 241 17.62 1.63 10.79
N LEU A 242 16.39 1.20 10.53
CA LEU A 242 15.36 1.20 11.55
C LEU A 242 15.80 0.32 12.74
N PRO A 243 15.62 0.79 13.98
CA PRO A 243 15.83 -0.02 15.17
C PRO A 243 15.01 -1.34 15.13
N GLU A 244 15.57 -2.38 15.75
CA GLU A 244 14.89 -3.68 15.87
C GLU A 244 13.55 -3.51 16.60
N GLY A 245 12.51 -4.16 16.07
CA GLY A 245 11.14 -4.03 16.57
C GLY A 245 10.37 -2.83 16.01
N PHE A 246 10.99 -1.96 15.19
CA PHE A 246 10.26 -0.90 14.51
C PHE A 246 9.77 -1.38 13.14
N GLN A 247 8.55 -1.01 12.79
CA GLN A 247 7.92 -1.42 11.54
C GLN A 247 7.30 -0.24 10.83
N VAL A 248 7.34 -0.27 9.50
CA VAL A 248 6.73 0.77 8.67
C VAL A 248 5.35 0.29 8.25
N MET A 249 4.36 1.18 8.15
CA MET A 249 3.06 0.85 7.58
C MET A 249 2.95 1.43 6.17
N PRO A 250 3.22 0.65 5.10
CA PRO A 250 3.31 1.20 3.74
C PRO A 250 1.98 1.81 3.26
N SER A 251 0.84 1.23 3.66
CA SER A 251 -0.49 1.72 3.31
C SER A 251 -0.75 3.16 3.78
N SER A 252 -0.08 3.60 4.84
CA SER A 252 -0.16 4.96 5.38
C SER A 252 0.72 6.00 4.67
N ALA A 253 1.44 5.60 3.60
CA ALA A 253 2.28 6.51 2.85
C ALA A 253 1.43 7.59 2.19
N GLU A 254 1.81 8.84 2.46
CA GLU A 254 1.26 10.06 1.88
C GLU A 254 2.38 10.86 1.23
N LEU A 255 2.12 11.37 0.02
CA LEU A 255 3.06 12.15 -0.76
C LEU A 255 2.47 13.54 -1.00
N GLU A 256 3.07 14.53 -0.37
CA GLU A 256 2.73 15.93 -0.57
C GLU A 256 3.78 16.60 -1.48
N ARG A 257 3.35 17.61 -2.23
CA ARG A 257 4.24 18.41 -3.07
C ARG A 257 4.28 19.84 -2.57
N ASP A 258 5.49 20.39 -2.48
CA ASP A 258 5.73 21.80 -2.24
C ASP A 258 6.77 22.35 -3.23
N GLY A 259 6.28 22.93 -4.33
CA GLY A 259 7.11 23.34 -5.47
C GLY A 259 7.89 22.16 -6.06
N ASN A 260 9.22 22.25 -6.00
CA ASN A 260 10.14 21.21 -6.45
C ASN A 260 10.48 20.18 -5.36
N ASN A 261 9.82 20.25 -4.19
CA ASN A 261 9.98 19.27 -3.13
C ASN A 261 8.86 18.25 -3.13
N LEU A 262 9.22 16.99 -2.93
CA LEU A 262 8.32 15.91 -2.58
C LEU A 262 8.54 15.54 -1.12
N LYS A 263 7.45 15.54 -0.35
CA LYS A 263 7.44 15.19 1.07
C LYS A 263 6.71 13.86 1.24
N LEU A 264 7.43 12.84 1.66
CA LEU A 264 6.85 11.57 2.08
C LEU A 264 6.62 11.60 3.58
N SER A 265 5.41 11.27 3.99
CA SER A 265 5.10 10.94 5.38
C SER A 265 4.50 9.55 5.45
N MET A 266 4.79 8.84 6.54
CA MET A 266 4.35 7.45 6.69
C MET A 266 4.36 7.08 8.17
N ILE A 267 3.44 6.22 8.57
CA ILE A 267 3.38 5.69 9.93
C ILE A 267 4.52 4.69 10.13
N VAL A 268 5.26 4.89 11.21
CA VAL A 268 6.26 3.98 11.75
C VAL A 268 5.80 3.55 13.14
N ASP A 269 5.65 2.25 13.32
CA ASP A 269 5.49 1.60 14.61
C ASP A 269 6.84 1.50 15.30
N LEU A 270 6.96 2.09 16.49
CA LEU A 270 8.16 2.06 17.31
C LEU A 270 8.08 0.97 18.41
N GLY A 271 7.23 -0.04 18.23
CA GLY A 271 6.98 -1.10 19.20
C GLY A 271 6.32 -0.55 20.47
N GLU A 272 6.94 -0.76 21.64
CA GLU A 272 6.43 -0.27 22.93
C GLU A 272 6.31 1.26 23.02
N SER A 273 7.02 1.97 22.13
CA SER A 273 6.98 3.44 22.05
C SER A 273 5.81 3.97 21.19
N GLY A 274 5.04 3.08 20.56
CA GLY A 274 3.82 3.39 19.82
C GLY A 274 4.05 3.87 18.38
N LEU A 275 2.95 4.27 17.73
CA LEU A 275 2.96 4.72 16.33
C LEU A 275 3.34 6.20 16.24
N VAL A 276 4.12 6.55 15.22
CA VAL A 276 4.49 7.94 14.88
C VAL A 276 4.37 8.16 13.38
N ARG A 277 4.15 9.40 12.92
CA ARG A 277 4.11 9.74 11.48
C ARG A 277 5.23 10.72 11.13
N PRO A 278 6.49 10.25 11.08
CA PRO A 278 7.61 11.04 10.60
C PRO A 278 7.40 11.42 9.13
N TRP A 279 8.14 12.44 8.71
CA TRP A 279 8.20 12.86 7.33
C TRP A 279 9.65 13.14 6.94
N ALA A 280 9.93 13.01 5.65
CA ALA A 280 11.15 13.50 5.03
C ALA A 280 10.82 14.11 3.68
N SER A 281 11.66 15.01 3.19
CA SER A 281 11.48 15.62 1.88
C SER A 281 12.72 15.48 1.00
N VAL A 282 12.51 15.36 -0.31
CA VAL A 282 13.55 15.40 -1.33
C VAL A 282 13.27 16.55 -2.28
N LYS A 283 14.32 17.24 -2.69
CA LYS A 283 14.28 18.24 -3.76
C LYS A 283 14.55 17.54 -5.09
N VAL A 284 13.71 17.84 -6.08
CA VAL A 284 13.79 17.34 -7.45
C VAL A 284 14.04 18.53 -8.40
N ASP A 285 15.24 18.63 -8.93
CA ASP A 285 15.68 19.77 -9.76
C ASP A 285 16.83 19.33 -10.68
N GLY A 286 16.50 18.56 -11.73
CA GLY A 286 17.48 17.88 -12.59
C GLY A 286 18.12 16.65 -11.93
N GLU A 287 18.34 16.73 -10.62
CA GLU A 287 18.81 15.64 -9.76
C GLU A 287 17.89 15.51 -8.52
N ILE A 288 18.00 14.37 -7.82
CA ILE A 288 17.24 14.07 -6.61
C ILE A 288 18.18 14.26 -5.41
N THR A 289 17.82 15.13 -4.47
CA THR A 289 18.63 15.39 -3.28
C THR A 289 17.77 15.34 -2.02
N ALA A 290 18.21 14.62 -0.98
CA ALA A 290 17.54 14.62 0.32
C ALA A 290 17.68 16.00 0.99
N ASN A 291 16.58 16.54 1.50
CA ASN A 291 16.66 17.68 2.40
C ASN A 291 17.16 17.20 3.78
N PRO A 292 17.95 18.01 4.50
CA PRO A 292 18.48 17.61 5.80
C PRO A 292 17.38 17.49 6.86
N ALA A 293 17.58 16.58 7.82
CA ALA A 293 16.71 16.46 8.98
C ALA A 293 16.65 17.78 9.77
N PRO A 294 15.49 18.15 10.35
CA PRO A 294 15.36 19.31 11.21
C PRO A 294 16.41 19.38 12.34
N GLU A 295 16.91 20.59 12.62
CA GLU A 295 17.88 20.82 13.69
C GLU A 295 17.31 20.41 15.06
N GLY A 296 18.15 19.79 15.90
CA GLY A 296 17.79 19.40 17.26
C GLY A 296 17.08 18.04 17.39
N LEU A 297 16.91 17.28 16.31
CA LEU A 297 16.42 15.90 16.37
C LEU A 297 17.44 14.96 17.03
N ALA A 298 16.95 14.05 17.87
CA ALA A 298 17.81 12.99 18.42
C ALA A 298 18.20 11.97 17.32
N ALA A 299 19.32 11.28 17.51
CA ALA A 299 19.93 10.44 16.48
C ALA A 299 19.00 9.35 15.90
N ASN A 300 18.12 8.77 16.72
CA ASN A 300 17.13 7.79 16.26
C ASN A 300 16.09 8.40 15.31
N TRP A 301 15.69 9.65 15.54
CA TRP A 301 14.75 10.36 14.68
C TRP A 301 15.39 10.81 13.37
N VAL A 302 16.68 11.16 13.40
CA VAL A 302 17.47 11.43 12.19
C VAL A 302 17.52 10.19 11.32
N LYS A 303 17.76 9.00 11.88
CA LYS A 303 17.74 7.74 11.11
C LYS A 303 16.40 7.46 10.43
N ILE A 304 15.28 7.68 11.14
CA ILE A 304 13.95 7.47 10.55
C ILE A 304 13.69 8.47 9.41
N HIS A 305 14.05 9.74 9.62
CA HIS A 305 13.98 10.77 8.59
C HIS A 305 14.81 10.38 7.36
N ASP A 306 16.07 10.02 7.54
CA ASP A 306 16.98 9.68 6.44
C ASP A 306 16.53 8.40 5.73
N GLY A 307 16.01 7.42 6.46
CA GLY A 307 15.39 6.22 5.89
C GLY A 307 14.20 6.54 4.97
N LEU A 308 13.33 7.47 5.36
CA LEU A 308 12.22 7.92 4.51
C LEU A 308 12.72 8.66 3.26
N ALA A 309 13.73 9.53 3.41
CA ALA A 309 14.34 10.22 2.28
C ALA A 309 14.97 9.22 1.29
N ASN A 310 15.69 8.21 1.79
CA ASN A 310 16.29 7.15 0.97
C ASN A 310 15.25 6.32 0.23
N VAL A 311 14.10 6.01 0.85
CA VAL A 311 13.01 5.31 0.15
C VAL A 311 12.48 6.15 -1.00
N MET A 312 12.28 7.46 -0.82
CA MET A 312 11.88 8.33 -1.93
C MET A 312 12.93 8.41 -3.04
N ILE A 313 14.20 8.57 -2.69
CA ILE A 313 15.29 8.59 -3.68
C ILE A 313 15.29 7.29 -4.49
N THR A 314 15.31 6.15 -3.79
CA THR A 314 15.25 4.82 -4.42
C THR A 314 14.03 4.68 -5.32
N THR A 315 12.87 5.17 -4.89
CA THR A 315 11.63 5.13 -5.67
C THR A 315 11.77 5.91 -6.98
N LEU A 316 12.23 7.17 -6.89
CA LEU A 316 12.38 8.07 -8.04
C LEU A 316 13.49 7.63 -9.00
N GLU A 317 14.47 6.87 -8.54
CA GLU A 317 15.52 6.28 -9.38
C GLU A 317 15.10 4.96 -10.05
N THR A 318 14.31 4.14 -9.37
CA THR A 318 14.00 2.77 -9.82
C THR A 318 12.70 2.66 -10.61
N LEU A 319 11.65 3.40 -10.23
CA LEU A 319 10.36 3.40 -10.93
C LEU A 319 10.49 3.70 -12.43
N PRO A 320 11.14 4.80 -12.86
CA PRO A 320 11.22 5.12 -14.28
C PRO A 320 11.96 4.03 -15.07
N ARG A 321 13.02 3.44 -14.51
CA ARG A 321 13.75 2.32 -15.13
C ARG A 321 12.86 1.08 -15.29
N GLN A 322 12.05 0.75 -14.29
CA GLN A 322 11.11 -0.38 -14.37
C GLN A 322 10.03 -0.14 -15.43
N LEU A 323 9.52 1.08 -15.54
CA LEU A 323 8.55 1.47 -16.57
C LEU A 323 9.15 1.37 -17.99
N LEU A 324 10.37 1.87 -18.20
CA LEU A 324 11.06 1.75 -19.49
C LEU A 324 11.33 0.29 -19.86
N GLN A 325 11.79 -0.52 -18.90
CA GLN A 325 12.01 -1.95 -19.13
C GLN A 325 10.70 -2.67 -19.50
N ALA A 326 9.59 -2.35 -18.82
CA ALA A 326 8.28 -2.90 -19.15
C ALA A 326 7.78 -2.47 -20.52
N ALA A 327 8.11 -1.23 -20.92
CA ALA A 327 7.85 -0.69 -22.26
C ALA A 327 8.70 -1.34 -23.37
N GLY A 328 9.73 -2.11 -23.01
CA GLY A 328 10.68 -2.71 -23.95
C GLY A 328 11.85 -1.80 -24.35
N LEU A 329 12.07 -0.70 -23.64
CA LEU A 329 13.13 0.26 -23.91
C LEU A 329 14.40 -0.05 -23.11
N GLN A 330 15.55 0.46 -23.58
CA GLN A 330 16.85 0.39 -22.90
C GLN A 330 17.47 1.79 -22.66
N SER A 331 16.72 2.86 -22.93
CA SER A 331 17.15 4.24 -22.72
C SER A 331 17.37 4.55 -21.24
N GLU A 332 18.22 5.52 -20.95
CA GLU A 332 18.41 6.06 -19.60
C GLU A 332 17.52 7.29 -19.39
N CYS A 333 17.14 7.52 -18.13
CA CYS A 333 16.40 8.72 -17.74
C CYS A 333 17.34 9.84 -17.31
N ALA A 334 17.05 11.05 -17.76
CA ALA A 334 17.75 12.27 -17.37
C ALA A 334 16.77 13.40 -17.03
N ASN A 335 17.30 14.46 -16.41
CA ASN A 335 16.58 15.72 -16.18
C ASN A 335 15.24 15.54 -15.45
N ILE A 336 15.26 14.86 -14.30
CA ILE A 336 14.03 14.70 -13.51
C ILE A 336 13.50 16.07 -13.05
N SER A 337 12.20 16.30 -13.26
CA SER A 337 11.53 17.53 -12.84
C SER A 337 10.08 17.27 -12.42
N ILE A 338 9.47 18.26 -11.79
CA ILE A 338 8.07 18.20 -11.32
C ILE A 338 7.26 19.28 -12.03
N HIS A 339 6.15 18.88 -12.65
CA HIS A 339 5.23 19.76 -13.39
C HIS A 339 3.79 19.45 -13.01
N GLU A 340 3.09 20.36 -12.33
CA GLU A 340 1.62 20.30 -12.12
C GLU A 340 1.01 18.91 -11.83
N GLY A 341 1.54 18.16 -10.86
CA GLY A 341 1.04 16.82 -10.47
C GLY A 341 1.77 15.64 -11.12
N TRP A 342 2.72 15.95 -12.01
CA TRP A 342 3.52 15.01 -12.76
C TRP A 342 4.98 15.08 -12.38
N ILE A 343 5.63 13.92 -12.44
CA ILE A 343 7.09 13.80 -12.43
C ILE A 343 7.49 13.43 -13.85
N THR A 344 8.52 14.09 -14.37
CA THR A 344 8.90 13.97 -15.77
C THR A 344 10.39 13.67 -15.90
N HIS A 345 10.75 12.92 -16.94
CA HIS A 345 12.12 12.66 -17.35
C HIS A 345 12.26 12.89 -18.85
N ASP A 346 13.45 13.31 -19.26
CA ASP A 346 13.91 13.20 -20.64
C ASP A 346 14.58 11.82 -20.82
N LEU A 347 14.47 11.25 -22.02
CA LEU A 347 15.14 9.99 -22.36
C LEU A 347 16.40 10.28 -23.17
N SER A 348 17.50 9.61 -22.80
CA SER A 348 18.71 9.64 -23.62
C SER A 348 18.46 8.86 -24.92
N GLU A 349 18.97 9.40 -26.04
CA GLU A 349 19.04 8.68 -27.32
C GLU A 349 19.85 7.38 -27.24
#